data_AF-A0A1I7GGW9-F1
#
_entry.id   AF-A0A1I7GGW9-F1
#
_cell.length_a   1.000
_cell.length_b   1.000
_cell.length_c   1.000
_cell.angle_alpha   90.00
_cell.angle_beta   90.00
_cell.angle_gamma   90.00
#
_symmetry.space_group_name_H-M   'P 1'
#
loop_
_entity.id
_entity.type
_entity.pdbx_description
1 polymer ?
#
loop_
_entity_poly.entity_id
_entity_poly.type
_entity_poly.pdbx_seq_one_letter_code
_entity_poly.pdbx_strand_id
1 'polypeptide(L)'
;MTVITMNIHNAIKSLKESGMDEVQAEKIVEIIADLQNISVATKEDLRQTENNLKADLTSIKNDMDWLKKLIVTVGVAVVIAAIKYIFMG
;
A
#
# COMPACT_ATOMS: atom_id res chain seq x y z
N MET A 1 -0.11 10.19 -9.76
CA MET A 1 -1.06 10.06 -10.88
C MET A 1 -1.87 11.33 -10.91
N THR A 2 -1.79 12.15 -11.96
CA THR A 2 -2.60 13.37 -12.04
C THR A 2 -4.03 12.94 -12.31
N VAL A 3 -4.93 13.12 -11.34
CA VAL A 3 -6.36 12.97 -11.57
C VAL A 3 -6.73 14.05 -12.56
N ILE A 4 -6.98 13.68 -13.82
CA ILE A 4 -7.51 14.62 -14.81
C ILE A 4 -8.98 14.83 -14.40
N THR A 5 -9.23 15.89 -13.64
CA THR A 5 -10.58 16.25 -13.23
C THR A 5 -11.39 16.57 -14.48
N MET A 6 -12.45 15.80 -14.74
CA MET A 6 -13.31 16.04 -15.89
C MET A 6 -14.04 17.38 -15.72
N ASN A 7 -13.90 18.27 -16.70
CA ASN A 7 -14.70 19.49 -16.76
C ASN A 7 -16.10 19.15 -17.29
N ILE A 8 -17.04 18.96 -16.36
CA ILE A 8 -18.43 18.55 -16.62
C ILE A 8 -19.09 19.45 -17.68
N HIS A 9 -18.89 20.77 -17.59
CA HIS A 9 -19.50 21.72 -18.52
C HIS A 9 -19.00 21.55 -19.96
N ASN A 10 -17.68 21.43 -20.15
CA ASN A 10 -17.11 21.23 -21.47
C ASN A 10 -17.48 19.85 -22.04
N ALA A 11 -17.54 18.81 -21.19
CA ALA A 11 -17.93 17.47 -21.59
C ALA A 11 -19.38 17.41 -22.11
N ILE A 12 -20.33 17.99 -21.36
CA ILE A 12 -21.74 18.07 -21.79
C ILE A 12 -21.84 18.87 -23.09
N LYS A 13 -21.13 20.01 -23.19
CA LYS A 13 -21.16 20.85 -24.39
C LYS A 13 -20.67 20.09 -25.64
N SER A 14 -19.55 19.38 -25.56
CA SER A 14 -19.03 18.60 -26.68
C SER A 14 -19.95 17.46 -27.10
N LEU A 15 -20.61 16.81 -26.13
CA LEU A 15 -21.62 15.78 -26.41
C LEU A 15 -22.84 16.36 -27.13
N LYS A 16 -23.32 17.54 -26.72
CA LYS A 16 -24.40 18.26 -27.40
C LYS A 16 -24.00 18.67 -28.83
N GLU A 17 -22.79 19.18 -29.01
CA GLU A 17 -22.23 19.52 -30.33
C GLU A 17 -22.08 18.29 -31.25
N SER A 18 -22.04 17.09 -30.67
CA SER A 18 -21.97 15.81 -31.41
C SER A 18 -23.35 15.25 -31.77
N GLY A 19 -24.43 15.99 -31.50
CA GLY A 19 -25.80 15.60 -31.85
C GLY A 19 -26.56 14.85 -30.76
N MET A 20 -26.02 14.78 -29.53
CA MET A 20 -26.70 14.17 -28.39
C MET A 20 -27.61 15.18 -27.69
N ASP A 21 -28.78 14.74 -27.22
CA ASP A 21 -29.68 15.62 -26.47
C ASP A 21 -29.12 15.94 -25.07
N GLU A 22 -29.62 17.00 -24.45
CA GLU A 22 -29.14 17.51 -23.15
C GLU A 22 -29.21 16.47 -22.04
N VAL A 23 -30.32 15.75 -21.93
CA VAL A 23 -30.51 14.72 -20.89
C VAL A 23 -29.54 13.57 -21.14
N GLN A 24 -29.36 13.17 -22.39
CA GLN A 24 -28.44 12.08 -22.74
C GLN A 24 -26.97 12.46 -22.47
N ALA A 25 -26.59 13.71 -22.78
CA ALA A 25 -25.27 14.25 -22.50
C ALA A 25 -24.99 14.34 -20.98
N GLU A 26 -25.95 14.85 -20.21
CA GLU A 26 -25.85 14.92 -18.74
C GLU A 26 -25.68 13.53 -18.11
N LYS A 27 -26.53 12.56 -18.47
CA LYS A 27 -26.45 11.21 -17.90
C LYS A 27 -25.13 10.49 -18.22
N ILE A 28 -24.59 10.68 -19.43
CA ILE A 28 -23.31 10.08 -19.81
C ILE A 28 -22.16 10.69 -19.02
N VAL A 29 -22.17 12.01 -18.85
CA VAL A 29 -21.14 12.71 -18.07
C VAL A 29 -21.23 12.37 -16.59
N GLU A 30 -22.44 12.26 -16.04
CA GLU A 30 -22.68 11.80 -14.66
C GLU A 30 -22.10 10.39 -14.43
N ILE A 31 -22.39 9.43 -15.31
CA ILE A 31 -21.86 8.06 -15.20
C ILE A 31 -20.33 8.05 -15.26
N ILE A 32 -19.72 8.83 -16.16
CA ILE A 32 -18.25 8.90 -16.28
C ILE A 32 -17.63 9.56 -15.05
N ALA A 33 -18.24 10.61 -14.50
CA ALA A 33 -17.78 11.25 -13.27
C ALA A 33 -17.88 10.28 -12.08
N ASP A 34 -18.97 9.52 -11.99
CA ASP A 34 -19.13 8.47 -10.98
C ASP A 34 -18.08 7.38 -11.13
N LEU A 35 -17.78 6.93 -12.36
CA LEU A 35 -16.71 5.96 -12.63
C LEU A 35 -15.31 6.49 -12.28
N GLN A 36 -15.06 7.80 -12.40
CA GLN A 36 -13.82 8.43 -11.93
C GLN A 36 -13.76 8.53 -10.40
N ASN A 37 -14.91 8.72 -9.73
CA ASN A 37 -15.02 8.80 -8.28
C ASN A 37 -15.05 7.44 -7.60
N ILE A 38 -15.43 6.37 -8.30
CA ILE A 38 -15.22 5.00 -7.84
C ILE A 38 -13.70 4.80 -7.82
N SER A 39 -13.14 4.93 -6.61
CA SER A 39 -11.76 4.66 -6.28
C SER A 39 -11.46 3.17 -6.51
N VAL A 40 -11.40 2.74 -7.77
CA VAL A 40 -10.85 1.45 -8.13
C VAL A 40 -9.37 1.57 -7.82
N ALA A 41 -8.92 0.91 -6.74
CA ALA A 41 -7.49 0.76 -6.45
C ALA A 41 -6.83 0.31 -7.75
N THR A 42 -5.99 1.16 -8.33
CA THR A 42 -5.44 0.86 -9.64
C THR A 42 -4.50 -0.33 -9.48
N LYS A 43 -4.24 -1.04 -10.58
CA LYS A 43 -3.22 -2.11 -10.56
C LYS A 43 -1.88 -1.63 -10.01
N GLU A 44 -1.56 -0.35 -10.21
CA GLU A 44 -0.35 0.26 -9.67
C GLU A 44 -0.43 0.49 -8.16
N ASP A 45 -1.56 0.94 -7.61
CA ASP A 45 -1.74 1.11 -6.16
C ASP A 45 -1.65 -0.25 -5.44
N LEU A 46 -2.23 -1.30 -6.04
CA LEU A 46 -2.11 -2.67 -5.53
C LEU A 46 -0.66 -3.17 -5.60
N ARG A 47 0.05 -2.94 -6.70
CA ARG A 47 1.46 -3.30 -6.86
C ARG A 47 2.35 -2.57 -5.87
N GLN A 48 2.09 -1.28 -5.64
CA GLN A 48 2.81 -0.48 -4.65
C GLN A 48 2.55 -1.00 -3.23
N THR A 49 1.30 -1.32 -2.91
CA THR A 49 0.94 -1.93 -1.62
C THR A 49 1.62 -3.28 -1.43
N GLU A 50 1.64 -4.14 -2.45
CA GLU A 50 2.34 -5.44 -2.41
C GLU A 50 3.85 -5.27 -2.15
N ASN A 51 4.48 -4.31 -2.84
CA ASN A 51 5.90 -4.03 -2.67
C ASN A 51 6.20 -3.52 -1.26
N ASN A 52 5.39 -2.62 -0.72
CA ASN A 52 5.53 -2.11 0.64
C ASN A 52 5.39 -3.25 1.65
N LEU A 53 4.37 -4.12 1.49
CA LEU A 53 4.18 -5.29 2.35
C LEU A 53 5.37 -6.26 2.29
N LYS A 54 5.94 -6.51 1.11
CA LYS A 54 7.15 -7.33 0.95
C LYS A 54 8.36 -6.73 1.65
N ALA A 55 8.52 -5.41 1.58
CA ALA A 55 9.59 -4.70 2.27
C ALA A 55 9.45 -4.81 3.79
N ASP A 56 8.24 -4.56 4.32
CA ASP A 56 7.94 -4.66 5.74
C ASP A 56 8.16 -6.08 6.27
N LEU A 57 7.70 -7.10 5.52
CA LEU A 57 7.92 -8.50 5.87
C LEU A 57 9.41 -8.87 5.91
N THR A 58 10.20 -8.31 4.98
CA THR A 58 11.66 -8.51 4.97
C THR A 58 12.31 -7.85 6.19
N SER A 59 11.87 -6.65 6.56
CA SER A 59 12.36 -5.96 7.77
C SER A 59 12.04 -6.77 9.03
N ILE A 60 10.79 -7.21 9.19
CA ILE A 60 10.35 -8.03 10.33
C ILE A 60 11.17 -9.31 10.44
N LYS A 61 11.45 -9.97 9.31
CA LYS A 61 12.28 -11.19 9.28
C LYS A 61 13.70 -10.89 9.77
N ASN A 62 14.30 -9.79 9.33
CA ASN A 62 15.64 -9.39 9.76
C ASN A 62 15.68 -9.09 11.26
N ASP A 63 14.69 -8.36 11.78
CA ASP A 63 14.57 -8.05 13.21
C ASP A 63 14.41 -9.33 14.04
N MET A 64 13.62 -10.29 13.54
CA MET A 64 13.45 -11.59 14.18
C MET A 64 14.75 -12.39 14.22
N ASP A 65 15.53 -12.39 13.13
CA ASP A 65 16.82 -13.09 13.09
C ASP A 65 17.87 -12.42 13.98
N TRP A 66 17.85 -11.08 14.09
CA TRP A 66 18.61 -10.33 15.08
C TRP A 66 18.23 -10.74 16.51
N LEU A 67 16.93 -10.77 16.83
CA LEU A 67 16.44 -11.14 18.15
C LEU A 67 16.83 -12.57 18.54
N LYS A 68 16.72 -13.52 17.60
CA LYS A 68 17.16 -14.91 17.83
C LYS A 68 18.65 -14.97 18.19
N LYS A 69 19.50 -14.25 17.46
CA LYS A 69 20.94 -14.19 17.75
C LYS A 69 21.20 -13.62 19.14
N LEU A 70 20.51 -12.53 19.51
CA LEU A 70 20.64 -11.93 20.82
C LEU A 70 20.26 -12.91 21.94
N ILE A 71 19.12 -13.61 21.82
CA ILE A 71 18.68 -14.59 22.80
C ILE A 71 19.71 -15.71 22.97
N VAL A 72 20.27 -16.23 21.86
CA VAL A 72 21.31 -17.26 21.90
C VAL A 72 22.58 -16.74 22.58
N THR A 73 23.04 -15.55 22.20
CA THR A 73 24.25 -14.95 22.80
C THR A 73 24.08 -14.72 24.30
N VAL A 74 22.94 -14.17 24.73
CA VAL A 74 22.65 -13.98 26.15
C VAL A 74 22.57 -15.32 26.87
N GLY A 75 21.88 -16.32 26.29
CA GLY A 75 21.79 -17.67 26.85
C GLY A 75 23.16 -18.30 27.07
N VAL A 76 24.05 -18.23 26.08
CA VAL A 76 25.43 -18.74 26.19
C VAL A 76 26.21 -17.99 27.27
N ALA A 77 26.12 -16.67 27.33
CA ALA A 77 26.80 -15.86 28.33
C ALA A 77 26.35 -16.22 29.76
N VAL A 78 25.04 -16.43 29.97
CA VAL A 78 24.48 -16.86 31.26
C VAL A 78 25.00 -18.23 31.66
N VAL A 79 25.05 -19.19 30.73
CA VAL A 79 25.59 -20.53 31.01
C VAL A 79 27.07 -20.47 31.41
N ILE A 80 27.89 -19.70 30.69
CA ILE A 80 29.31 -19.53 31.02
C ILE A 80 29.48 -18.90 32.41
N ALA A 81 28.69 -17.86 32.72
CA ALA A 81 28.73 -17.20 34.03
C ALA A 81 28.33 -18.16 35.17
N ALA A 82 27.29 -18.98 34.94
CA ALA A 82 26.84 -19.98 35.90
C ALA A 82 27.91 -21.06 36.16
N ILE A 83 28.55 -21.58 35.09
CA ILE A 83 29.68 -22.52 35.21
C ILE A 83 30.81 -21.89 36.02
N LYS A 84 31.21 -20.65 35.67
CA LYS A 84 32.26 -19.93 36.40
C LYS A 84 31.94 -19.80 37.89
N TYR A 85 30.69 -19.45 38.22
CA TYR A 85 30.23 -19.33 39.61
C TYR A 85 30.28 -20.67 40.37
N ILE A 86 29.93 -21.79 39.71
CA ILE A 86 29.94 -23.13 40.34
C ILE A 86 31.37 -23.65 40.56
N PHE A 87 32.30 -23.39 39.64
CA PHE A 87 33.66 -23.97 39.69
C PHE A 87 34.75 -23.05 40.25
N MET A 88 34.52 -21.73 40.30
CA MET A 88 35.49 -20.74 40.80
C MET A 88 34.94 -19.90 41.97
N GLY A 89 33.70 -20.16 42.39
CA GLY A 89 33.14 -19.66 43.65
C GLY A 89 33.55 -20.52 44.84
#